data_AF-A0A7K2M8R8-F1
#
_entry.id   AF-A0A7K2M8R8-F1
#
_cell.length_a   1.000
_cell.length_b   1.000
_cell.length_c   1.000
_cell.angle_alpha   90.00
_cell.angle_beta   90.00
_cell.angle_gamma   90.00
#
_symmetry.space_group_name_H-M   'P 1'
#
loop_
_entity.id
_entity.type
_entity.pdbx_description
1 polymer ?
#
loop_
_entity_poly.entity_id
_entity_poly.type
_entity_poly.pdbx_seq_one_letter_code
_entity_poly.pdbx_strand_id
1 'polypeptide(L)'
;MTNHAGHGHTSHGVHGVHGGAQPGGLSVSENGYTLELDSTILAAGVQPVSFRVIGPDGRAVTEFVPEHEKELHFIAVRRDTAGFQHVHPVRDEKGTWSTELTLEPGDWRFFADIHPVGHDGTLTLGIDAAVAGPYAPQPLPEATGIARIGEYTVALDGTLVPGEASELTLTVSRNGRPVTDLQPYLAAYGHLVALRVGDLGYLHVHPEGEPGDGTTAPGPGISFMAVAPTAGTYRLYLDFQHADIVRTAEFTVRTTEPAAVTSVNSVTAPGHAGHDHGHHTHHAHH
;
A
#
# COMPACT_ATOMS: atom_id res chain seq x y z
N MET A 1 -1.98 27.81 55.57
CA MET A 1 -0.82 28.39 54.85
C MET A 1 0.27 27.33 54.96
N THR A 2 0.71 26.61 53.94
CA THR A 2 0.98 26.99 52.55
C THR A 2 1.03 25.70 51.70
N ASN A 3 0.56 25.82 50.46
CA ASN A 3 0.56 24.81 49.39
C ASN A 3 1.91 24.72 48.65
N HIS A 4 2.04 23.64 47.86
CA HIS A 4 2.87 23.46 46.64
C HIS A 4 4.39 23.22 46.83
N ALA A 5 5.08 22.37 46.05
CA ALA A 5 4.74 21.63 44.84
C ALA A 5 5.61 20.36 44.72
N GLY A 6 5.00 19.23 44.40
CA GLY A 6 5.71 18.08 43.80
C GLY A 6 5.47 18.11 42.30
N HIS A 7 6.49 18.43 41.52
CA HIS A 7 6.47 18.31 40.06
C HIS A 7 6.51 16.84 39.66
N GLY A 8 5.35 16.28 39.30
CA GLY A 8 5.25 15.03 38.55
C GLY A 8 5.26 15.33 37.06
N HIS A 9 6.40 15.19 36.40
CA HIS A 9 6.47 15.09 34.95
C HIS A 9 5.90 13.73 34.54
N THR A 10 4.62 13.69 34.17
CA THR A 10 4.05 12.57 33.42
C THR A 10 4.52 12.69 31.97
N SER A 11 5.66 12.07 31.69
CA SER A 11 6.06 11.73 30.33
C SER A 11 4.99 10.80 29.77
N HIS A 12 4.19 11.31 28.82
CA HIS A 12 3.33 10.46 28.01
C HIS A 12 4.25 9.56 27.19
N GLY A 13 4.31 8.29 27.60
CA GLY A 13 4.95 7.25 26.84
C GLY A 13 4.33 7.21 25.45
N VAL A 14 5.15 7.54 24.46
CA VAL A 14 4.91 7.12 23.07
C VAL A 14 4.87 5.60 23.12
N HIS A 15 3.66 5.04 23.06
CA HIS A 15 3.48 3.63 22.79
C HIS A 15 3.99 3.40 21.37
N GLY A 16 5.27 3.01 21.27
CA GLY A 16 5.84 2.45 20.08
C GLY A 16 5.06 1.19 19.72
N VAL A 17 4.19 1.31 18.71
CA VAL A 17 3.61 0.17 18.03
C VAL A 17 4.71 -0.41 17.14
N HIS A 18 5.65 -1.13 17.76
CA HIS A 18 6.57 -2.02 17.05
C HIS A 18 5.84 -3.34 16.74
N GLY A 19 4.76 -3.23 15.97
CA GLY A 19 4.14 -4.34 15.24
C GLY A 19 3.98 -3.82 13.82
N GLY A 20 4.78 -4.34 12.87
CA GLY A 20 4.66 -3.93 11.48
C GLY A 20 3.20 -4.08 11.04
N ALA A 21 2.61 -2.98 10.55
CA ALA A 21 1.22 -2.99 10.11
C ALA A 21 1.00 -4.15 9.13
N GLN A 22 0.04 -5.03 9.44
CA GLN A 22 -0.29 -6.11 8.53
C GLN A 22 -0.87 -5.50 7.24
N PRO A 23 -0.53 -6.03 6.05
CA PRO A 23 -1.17 -5.58 4.82
C PRO A 23 -2.68 -5.74 4.89
N GLY A 24 -3.40 -4.76 4.35
CA GLY A 24 -4.86 -4.78 4.28
C GLY A 24 -5.38 -5.84 3.31
N GLY A 25 -6.67 -6.13 3.41
CA GLY A 25 -7.37 -6.89 2.38
C GLY A 25 -7.00 -8.36 2.31
N LEU A 26 -6.35 -8.94 3.31
CA LEU A 26 -6.07 -10.40 3.40
C LEU A 26 -7.23 -11.18 4.04
N SER A 27 -8.09 -10.51 4.81
CA SER A 27 -9.21 -11.12 5.51
C SER A 27 -10.54 -10.74 4.86
N VAL A 28 -11.48 -11.70 4.81
CA VAL A 28 -12.86 -11.44 4.40
C VAL A 28 -13.64 -10.66 5.47
N SER A 29 -13.23 -10.84 6.73
CA SER A 29 -13.81 -10.17 7.88
C SER A 29 -12.73 -9.55 8.76
N GLU A 30 -12.96 -8.32 9.22
CA GLU A 30 -12.07 -7.59 10.11
C GLU A 30 -12.90 -6.60 10.94
N ASN A 31 -12.58 -6.47 12.24
CA ASN A 31 -13.25 -5.55 13.16
C ASN A 31 -14.80 -5.67 13.19
N GLY A 32 -15.32 -6.87 12.92
CA GLY A 32 -16.76 -7.16 12.85
C GLY A 32 -17.41 -6.82 11.50
N TYR A 33 -16.68 -6.23 10.57
CA TYR A 33 -17.12 -6.03 9.19
C TYR A 33 -16.80 -7.26 8.33
N THR A 34 -17.65 -7.59 7.37
CA THR A 34 -17.46 -8.72 6.44
C THR A 34 -17.84 -8.33 5.02
N LEU A 35 -17.00 -8.68 4.04
CA LEU A 35 -17.30 -8.54 2.62
C LEU A 35 -18.03 -9.80 2.13
N GLU A 36 -19.27 -9.65 1.68
CA GLU A 36 -20.11 -10.75 1.19
C GLU A 36 -20.43 -10.57 -0.29
N LEU A 37 -19.96 -11.50 -1.13
CA LEU A 37 -20.38 -11.60 -2.53
C LEU A 37 -21.68 -12.40 -2.63
N ASP A 38 -22.55 -12.03 -3.58
CA ASP A 38 -23.74 -12.83 -3.89
C ASP A 38 -23.36 -14.21 -4.49
N SER A 39 -22.21 -14.32 -5.16
CA SER A 39 -21.59 -15.57 -5.59
C SER A 39 -20.06 -15.48 -5.62
N THR A 40 -19.37 -16.53 -5.15
CA THR A 40 -17.91 -16.67 -5.27
C THR A 40 -17.49 -17.49 -6.50
N ILE A 41 -18.45 -17.95 -7.30
CA ILE A 41 -18.21 -18.61 -8.59
C ILE A 41 -18.85 -17.76 -9.68
N LEU A 42 -18.04 -17.26 -10.61
CA LEU A 42 -18.41 -16.30 -11.65
C LEU A 42 -18.14 -16.87 -13.04
N ALA A 43 -18.82 -16.31 -14.04
CA ALA A 43 -18.57 -16.64 -15.45
C ALA A 43 -17.39 -15.81 -15.99
N ALA A 44 -16.82 -16.16 -17.13
CA ALA A 44 -15.89 -15.27 -17.82
C ALA A 44 -16.66 -14.26 -18.71
N GLY A 45 -16.02 -13.13 -19.02
CA GLY A 45 -16.57 -12.03 -19.80
C GLY A 45 -17.06 -10.86 -18.95
N VAL A 46 -17.73 -9.94 -19.62
CA VAL A 46 -18.37 -8.78 -19.00
C VAL A 46 -19.60 -9.23 -18.23
N GLN A 47 -19.67 -8.97 -16.92
CA GLN A 47 -20.82 -9.34 -16.10
C GLN A 47 -21.01 -8.40 -14.91
N PRO A 48 -22.25 -8.29 -14.37
CA PRO A 48 -22.48 -7.61 -13.12
C PRO A 48 -21.91 -8.43 -11.95
N VAL A 49 -21.29 -7.73 -11.01
CA VAL A 49 -20.90 -8.27 -9.70
C VAL A 49 -21.58 -7.43 -8.62
N SER A 50 -22.23 -8.14 -7.69
CA SER A 50 -22.97 -7.55 -6.58
C SER A 50 -22.49 -8.12 -5.25
N PHE A 51 -22.41 -7.25 -4.24
CA PHE A 51 -21.89 -7.59 -2.93
C PHE A 51 -22.43 -6.65 -1.84
N ARG A 52 -22.17 -7.01 -0.58
CA ARG A 52 -22.49 -6.19 0.61
C ARG A 52 -21.30 -6.13 1.53
N VAL A 53 -21.23 -5.06 2.31
CA VAL A 53 -20.41 -5.00 3.52
C VAL A 53 -21.36 -5.18 4.70
N ILE A 54 -21.21 -6.28 5.43
CA ILE A 54 -21.98 -6.55 6.64
C ILE A 54 -21.23 -5.98 7.83
N GLY A 55 -21.92 -5.20 8.66
CA GLY A 55 -21.35 -4.58 9.84
C GLY A 55 -21.36 -5.49 11.08
N PRO A 56 -20.77 -5.03 12.19
CA PRO A 56 -20.71 -5.79 13.45
C PRO A 56 -22.09 -6.13 14.05
N ASP A 57 -23.14 -5.44 13.63
CA ASP A 57 -24.53 -5.66 14.03
C ASP A 57 -25.25 -6.72 13.16
N GLY A 58 -24.54 -7.32 12.20
CA GLY A 58 -25.06 -8.33 11.27
C GLY A 58 -25.94 -7.77 10.16
N ARG A 59 -26.01 -6.44 9.97
CA ARG A 59 -26.77 -5.78 8.90
C ARG A 59 -25.84 -5.20 7.84
N ALA A 60 -26.36 -5.01 6.63
CA ALA A 60 -25.63 -4.31 5.59
C ALA A 60 -25.34 -2.85 6.02
N VAL A 61 -24.09 -2.43 5.88
CA VAL A 61 -23.66 -1.06 6.11
C VAL A 61 -24.23 -0.17 5.00
N THR A 62 -24.79 0.97 5.37
CA THR A 62 -25.46 1.91 4.44
C THR A 62 -24.94 3.34 4.57
N GLU A 63 -23.96 3.58 5.44
CA GLU A 63 -23.36 4.89 5.66
C GLU A 63 -21.84 4.77 5.62
N PHE A 64 -21.22 5.50 4.70
CA PHE A 64 -19.78 5.51 4.48
C PHE A 64 -19.29 6.95 4.37
N VAL A 65 -18.08 7.21 4.86
CA VAL A 65 -17.37 8.47 4.63
C VAL A 65 -16.68 8.38 3.27
N PRO A 66 -16.91 9.34 2.34
CA PRO A 66 -16.21 9.34 1.07
C PRO A 66 -14.71 9.62 1.24
N GLU A 67 -13.88 8.77 0.65
CA GLU A 67 -12.44 8.95 0.47
C GLU A 67 -12.17 9.14 -1.03
N HIS A 68 -11.35 10.12 -1.40
CA HIS A 68 -11.07 10.42 -2.82
C HIS A 68 -12.36 10.53 -3.69
N GLU A 69 -13.37 11.26 -3.18
CA GLU A 69 -14.67 11.48 -3.81
C GLU A 69 -15.58 10.23 -3.93
N LYS A 70 -15.18 9.08 -3.37
CA LYS A 70 -15.93 7.83 -3.46
C LYS A 70 -16.15 7.20 -2.09
N GLU A 71 -17.33 6.64 -1.88
CA GLU A 71 -17.64 5.86 -0.68
C GLU A 71 -16.91 4.50 -0.65
N LEU A 72 -16.52 3.97 -1.81
CA LEU A 72 -15.90 2.65 -1.95
C LEU A 72 -14.99 2.58 -3.18
N HIS A 73 -13.78 2.09 -2.97
CA HIS A 73 -12.88 1.63 -4.03
C HIS A 73 -12.93 0.12 -4.12
N PHE A 74 -13.32 -0.40 -5.29
CA PHE A 74 -13.36 -1.83 -5.55
C PHE A 74 -12.24 -2.21 -6.49
N ILE A 75 -11.36 -3.09 -6.04
CA ILE A 75 -10.24 -3.57 -6.83
C ILE A 75 -10.46 -5.06 -7.11
N ALA A 76 -10.42 -5.45 -8.38
CA ALA A 76 -10.42 -6.85 -8.79
C ALA A 76 -9.08 -7.21 -9.41
N VAL A 77 -8.38 -8.19 -8.82
CA VAL A 77 -7.06 -8.63 -9.30
C VAL A 77 -7.00 -10.14 -9.42
N ARG A 78 -6.49 -10.66 -10.54
CA ARG A 78 -6.17 -12.09 -10.67
C ARG A 78 -5.05 -12.47 -9.70
N ARG A 79 -5.09 -13.67 -9.15
CA ARG A 79 -4.06 -14.21 -8.25
C ARG A 79 -2.68 -14.32 -8.92
N ASP A 80 -2.61 -14.42 -10.24
CA ASP A 80 -1.37 -14.37 -11.01
C ASP A 80 -0.93 -12.95 -11.42
N THR A 81 -1.67 -11.92 -10.98
CA THR A 81 -1.40 -10.49 -11.20
C THR A 81 -1.55 -9.97 -12.63
N ALA A 82 -2.06 -10.81 -13.55
CA ALA A 82 -2.17 -10.46 -14.97
C ALA A 82 -3.51 -9.83 -15.39
N GLY A 83 -4.42 -9.61 -14.43
CA GLY A 83 -5.67 -8.89 -14.65
C GLY A 83 -5.95 -7.99 -13.46
N PHE A 84 -6.28 -6.73 -13.73
CA PHE A 84 -6.54 -5.70 -12.74
C PHE A 84 -7.67 -4.80 -13.22
N GLN A 85 -8.59 -4.46 -12.31
CA GLN A 85 -9.61 -3.44 -12.52
C GLN A 85 -9.80 -2.66 -11.22
N HIS A 86 -9.81 -1.33 -11.32
CA HIS A 86 -10.18 -0.42 -10.23
C HIS A 86 -11.46 0.30 -10.61
N VAL A 87 -12.54 0.00 -9.91
CA VAL A 87 -13.88 0.51 -10.21
C VAL A 87 -14.53 1.09 -8.96
N HIS A 88 -15.58 1.89 -9.15
CA HIS A 88 -16.37 2.48 -8.07
C HIS A 88 -17.82 2.01 -8.21
N PRO A 89 -18.18 0.91 -7.53
CA PRO A 89 -19.54 0.39 -7.54
C PRO A 89 -20.56 1.43 -7.05
N VAL A 90 -21.81 1.25 -7.44
CA VAL A 90 -22.94 2.07 -6.95
C VAL A 90 -23.69 1.27 -5.88
N ARG A 91 -24.05 1.93 -4.78
CA ARG A 91 -24.82 1.34 -3.68
C ARG A 91 -26.30 1.68 -3.79
N ASP A 92 -27.16 0.70 -3.55
CA ASP A 92 -28.59 0.93 -3.36
C ASP A 92 -28.94 1.32 -1.91
N GLU A 93 -30.19 1.71 -1.66
CA GLU A 93 -30.67 2.08 -0.32
C GLU A 93 -30.59 0.93 0.71
N LYS A 94 -30.46 -0.33 0.25
CA LYS A 94 -30.37 -1.52 1.10
C LYS A 94 -28.91 -1.90 1.42
N GLY A 95 -27.93 -1.16 0.90
CA GLY A 95 -26.52 -1.44 1.12
C GLY A 95 -25.91 -2.46 0.15
N THR A 96 -26.61 -2.82 -0.93
CA THR A 96 -26.07 -3.67 -1.99
C THR A 96 -25.28 -2.82 -2.97
N TRP A 97 -24.01 -3.16 -3.16
CA TRP A 97 -23.14 -2.57 -4.16
C TRP A 97 -23.24 -3.34 -5.48
N SER A 98 -23.11 -2.66 -6.60
CA SER A 98 -23.08 -3.29 -7.93
C SER A 98 -22.14 -2.56 -8.88
N THR A 99 -21.39 -3.32 -9.68
CA THR A 99 -20.53 -2.84 -10.75
C THR A 99 -20.48 -3.86 -11.89
N GLU A 100 -20.09 -3.42 -13.08
CA GLU A 100 -19.72 -4.32 -14.16
C GLU A 100 -18.21 -4.60 -14.09
N LEU A 101 -17.82 -5.87 -14.26
CA LEU A 101 -16.43 -6.29 -14.38
C LEU A 101 -16.23 -7.10 -15.65
N THR A 102 -15.06 -6.94 -16.28
CA THR A 102 -14.59 -7.82 -17.36
C THR A 102 -13.67 -8.88 -16.76
N LEU A 103 -14.16 -10.12 -16.63
CA LEU A 103 -13.42 -11.18 -15.93
C LEU A 103 -12.90 -12.25 -16.90
N GLU A 104 -11.63 -12.57 -16.80
CA GLU A 104 -11.02 -13.72 -17.49
C GLU A 104 -11.01 -14.96 -16.58
N PRO A 105 -11.00 -16.20 -17.13
CA PRO A 105 -10.87 -17.41 -16.32
C PRO A 105 -9.66 -17.39 -15.40
N GLY A 106 -9.84 -17.84 -14.16
CA GLY A 106 -8.80 -17.88 -13.13
C GLY A 106 -9.32 -17.54 -11.74
N ASP A 107 -8.41 -17.55 -10.77
CA ASP A 107 -8.71 -17.14 -9.39
C ASP A 107 -8.52 -15.63 -9.25
N TRP A 108 -9.55 -14.95 -8.76
CA TRP A 108 -9.54 -13.51 -8.53
C TRP A 108 -9.63 -13.22 -7.03
N ARG A 109 -8.97 -12.15 -6.61
CA ARG A 109 -9.19 -11.52 -5.32
C ARG A 109 -9.85 -10.17 -5.55
N PHE A 110 -10.94 -9.93 -4.84
CA PHE A 110 -11.63 -8.65 -4.81
C PHE A 110 -11.36 -7.97 -3.49
N PHE A 111 -11.14 -6.66 -3.55
CA PHE A 111 -10.91 -5.79 -2.40
C PHE A 111 -12.01 -4.74 -2.33
N ALA A 112 -12.51 -4.49 -1.13
CA ALA A 112 -13.33 -3.34 -0.81
C ALA A 112 -12.55 -2.47 0.17
N ASP A 113 -12.09 -1.32 -0.30
CA ASP A 113 -11.49 -0.28 0.53
C ASP A 113 -12.55 0.77 0.85
N ILE A 114 -12.84 0.93 2.15
CA ILE A 114 -14.05 1.56 2.67
C ILE A 114 -13.77 2.32 3.96
N HIS A 115 -14.62 3.28 4.28
CA HIS A 115 -14.62 3.98 5.58
C HIS A 115 -16.05 4.01 6.15
N PRO A 116 -16.52 2.94 6.83
CA PRO A 116 -17.84 2.92 7.45
C PRO A 116 -17.99 4.04 8.49
N VAL A 117 -19.14 4.73 8.50
CA VAL A 117 -19.42 5.74 9.54
C VAL A 117 -19.39 5.08 10.92
N GLY A 118 -18.61 5.65 11.84
CA GLY A 118 -18.43 5.13 13.20
C GLY A 118 -17.33 4.07 13.34
N HIS A 119 -16.59 3.75 12.27
CA HIS A 119 -15.30 3.08 12.34
C HIS A 119 -14.17 4.11 12.41
N ASP A 120 -13.11 3.81 13.17
CA ASP A 120 -11.93 4.65 13.23
C ASP A 120 -11.04 4.37 12.01
N GLY A 121 -11.15 5.19 10.98
CA GLY A 121 -10.32 5.14 9.78
C GLY A 121 -10.81 4.16 8.70
N THR A 122 -9.99 4.04 7.66
CA THR A 122 -10.26 3.17 6.50
C THR A 122 -10.00 1.71 6.82
N LEU A 123 -10.77 0.83 6.20
CA LEU A 123 -10.66 -0.61 6.27
C LEU A 123 -10.61 -1.20 4.86
N THR A 124 -9.69 -2.13 4.63
CA THR A 124 -9.64 -2.90 3.38
C THR A 124 -9.98 -4.36 3.66
N LEU A 125 -11.13 -4.83 3.16
CA LEU A 125 -11.55 -6.23 3.21
C LEU A 125 -11.23 -6.92 1.88
N GLY A 126 -11.02 -8.24 1.91
CA GLY A 126 -10.76 -9.00 0.68
C GLY A 126 -11.38 -10.39 0.66
N ILE A 127 -11.91 -10.77 -0.51
CA ILE A 127 -12.57 -12.05 -0.76
C ILE A 127 -12.08 -12.64 -2.07
N ASP A 128 -11.94 -13.96 -2.12
CA ASP A 128 -11.58 -14.66 -3.38
C ASP A 128 -12.84 -15.12 -4.11
N ALA A 129 -12.78 -15.10 -5.44
CA ALA A 129 -13.79 -15.65 -6.33
C ALA A 129 -13.12 -16.43 -7.48
N ALA A 130 -13.73 -17.54 -7.88
CA ALA A 130 -13.29 -18.35 -9.00
C ALA A 130 -14.06 -17.97 -10.26
N VAL A 131 -13.35 -17.64 -11.34
CA VAL A 131 -13.94 -17.39 -12.66
C VAL A 131 -13.79 -18.63 -13.52
N ALA A 132 -14.92 -19.24 -13.87
CA ALA A 132 -14.94 -20.51 -14.58
C ALA A 132 -14.41 -20.39 -16.02
N GLY A 133 -13.61 -21.36 -16.43
CA GLY A 133 -13.10 -21.49 -17.80
C GLY A 133 -11.67 -22.04 -17.86
N PRO A 134 -11.11 -22.18 -19.07
CA PRO A 134 -9.72 -22.58 -19.24
C PRO A 134 -8.79 -21.47 -18.71
N TYR A 135 -8.00 -21.81 -17.69
CA TYR A 135 -7.07 -20.87 -17.05
C TYR A 135 -5.62 -21.26 -17.35
N ALA A 136 -4.88 -20.32 -17.94
CA ALA A 136 -3.43 -20.39 -18.14
C ALA A 136 -2.77 -19.23 -17.37
N PRO A 137 -2.17 -19.47 -16.19
CA PRO A 137 -1.50 -18.44 -15.41
C PRO A 137 -0.37 -17.78 -16.20
N GLN A 138 -0.21 -16.46 -16.05
CA GLN A 138 0.88 -15.72 -16.66
C GLN A 138 2.05 -15.52 -15.68
N PRO A 139 3.31 -15.53 -16.15
CA PRO A 139 4.45 -15.23 -15.30
C PRO A 139 4.44 -13.76 -14.87
N LEU A 140 4.99 -13.49 -13.70
CA LEU A 140 5.20 -12.14 -13.20
C LEU A 140 6.07 -11.33 -14.17
N PRO A 141 5.62 -10.15 -14.67
CA PRO A 141 6.43 -9.27 -15.50
C PRO A 141 7.73 -8.81 -14.82
N GLU A 142 8.76 -8.54 -15.62
CA GLU A 142 10.06 -8.09 -15.11
C GLU A 142 9.99 -6.70 -14.44
N ALA A 143 10.79 -6.51 -13.39
CA ALA A 143 10.92 -5.24 -12.68
C ALA A 143 11.83 -4.27 -13.44
N THR A 144 11.31 -3.66 -14.51
CA THR A 144 12.07 -2.74 -15.38
C THR A 144 11.97 -1.28 -14.95
N GLY A 145 11.00 -0.94 -14.09
CA GLY A 145 10.66 0.45 -13.76
C GLY A 145 9.96 1.21 -14.90
N ILE A 146 9.59 0.53 -16.00
CA ILE A 146 8.96 1.16 -17.17
C ILE A 146 7.68 0.42 -17.55
N ALA A 147 6.56 1.14 -17.56
CA ALA A 147 5.29 0.66 -18.10
C ALA A 147 4.98 1.34 -19.45
N ARG A 148 4.43 0.58 -20.39
CA ARG A 148 4.04 1.07 -21.73
C ARG A 148 2.58 0.78 -22.00
N ILE A 149 1.81 1.81 -22.37
CA ILE A 149 0.38 1.72 -22.64
C ILE A 149 0.10 2.45 -23.94
N GLY A 150 0.12 1.72 -25.06
CA GLY A 150 0.05 2.33 -26.39
C GLY A 150 1.16 3.39 -26.58
N GLU A 151 0.76 4.64 -26.79
CA GLU A 151 1.67 5.79 -26.97
C GLU A 151 2.31 6.31 -25.66
N TYR A 152 1.85 5.84 -24.52
CA TYR A 152 2.31 6.30 -23.21
C TYR A 152 3.46 5.46 -22.69
N THR A 153 4.43 6.13 -22.09
CA THR A 153 5.48 5.51 -21.26
C THR A 153 5.44 6.15 -19.89
N VAL A 154 5.33 5.33 -18.85
CA VAL A 154 5.40 5.75 -17.45
C VAL A 154 6.67 5.18 -16.85
N ALA A 155 7.53 6.06 -16.33
CA ALA A 155 8.75 5.67 -15.62
C ALA A 155 8.53 5.78 -14.12
N LEU A 156 8.92 4.75 -13.39
CA LEU A 156 8.89 4.71 -11.92
C LEU A 156 10.30 5.02 -11.40
N ASP A 157 10.40 6.07 -10.59
CA ASP A 157 11.57 6.43 -9.80
C ASP A 157 11.26 6.21 -8.31
N GLY A 158 12.29 5.81 -7.55
CA GLY A 158 12.17 5.47 -6.12
C GLY A 158 12.35 3.98 -5.83
N THR A 159 12.51 3.65 -4.55
CA THR A 159 12.74 2.27 -4.09
C THR A 159 11.92 2.00 -2.85
N LEU A 160 11.23 0.87 -2.80
CA LEU A 160 10.54 0.42 -1.59
C LEU A 160 11.55 -0.16 -0.59
N VAL A 161 11.65 0.44 0.59
CA VAL A 161 12.43 -0.10 1.71
C VAL A 161 11.48 -0.73 2.74
N PRO A 162 11.67 -2.00 3.14
CA PRO A 162 10.77 -2.67 4.08
C PRO A 162 10.69 -1.95 5.43
N GLY A 163 9.48 -1.66 5.88
CA GLY A 163 9.19 -1.00 7.15
C GLY A 163 9.40 0.52 7.15
N GLU A 164 9.81 1.11 6.03
CA GLU A 164 10.08 2.54 5.90
C GLU A 164 9.14 3.20 4.88
N ALA A 165 8.78 4.45 5.14
CA ALA A 165 8.06 5.27 4.18
C ALA A 165 9.00 5.65 3.04
N SER A 166 8.61 5.32 1.81
CA SER A 166 9.38 5.57 0.60
C SER A 166 8.55 6.44 -0.34
N GLU A 167 9.17 7.48 -0.91
CA GLU A 167 8.58 8.25 -2.01
C GLU A 167 8.76 7.47 -3.32
N LEU A 168 7.69 7.36 -4.10
CA LEU A 168 7.67 6.82 -5.45
C LEU A 168 7.15 7.88 -6.39
N THR A 169 7.91 8.22 -7.42
CA THR A 169 7.49 9.18 -8.45
C THR A 169 7.25 8.47 -9.76
N LEU A 170 6.04 8.63 -10.31
CA LEU A 170 5.66 8.07 -11.61
C LEU A 170 5.58 9.19 -12.65
N THR A 171 6.51 9.18 -13.60
CA THR A 171 6.62 10.21 -14.64
C THR A 171 5.94 9.77 -15.93
N VAL A 172 4.89 10.47 -16.34
CA VAL A 172 4.08 10.18 -17.52
C VAL A 172 4.61 10.93 -18.75
N SER A 173 4.83 10.19 -19.84
CA SER A 173 5.16 10.74 -21.15
C SER A 173 4.29 10.12 -22.24
N ARG A 174 4.04 10.87 -23.31
CA ARG A 174 3.33 10.41 -24.52
C ARG A 174 4.18 10.71 -25.74
N ASN A 175 4.49 9.69 -26.55
CA ASN A 175 5.34 9.83 -27.73
C ASN A 175 6.68 10.52 -27.43
N GLY A 176 7.27 10.21 -26.26
CA GLY A 176 8.55 10.75 -25.79
C GLY A 176 8.50 12.19 -25.24
N ARG A 177 7.32 12.81 -25.14
CA ARG A 177 7.14 14.15 -24.55
C ARG A 177 6.49 14.05 -23.17
N PRO A 178 6.94 14.81 -22.16
CA PRO A 178 6.28 14.86 -20.85
C PRO A 178 4.80 15.28 -20.99
N VAL A 179 3.91 14.61 -20.25
CA VAL A 179 2.50 15.01 -20.12
C VAL A 179 2.38 15.98 -18.96
N THR A 180 1.93 17.21 -19.21
CA THR A 180 1.89 18.29 -18.18
C THR A 180 0.50 18.87 -18.02
N ASP A 181 -0.51 18.11 -18.43
CA ASP A 181 -1.93 18.43 -18.46
C ASP A 181 -2.76 17.21 -18.05
N LEU A 182 -2.27 16.44 -17.06
CA LEU A 182 -3.05 15.39 -16.42
C LEU A 182 -4.35 15.97 -15.86
N GLN A 183 -5.43 15.20 -16.02
CA GLN A 183 -6.73 15.59 -15.54
C GLN A 183 -6.94 15.03 -14.13
N PRO A 184 -7.56 15.81 -13.22
CA PRO A 184 -8.02 15.27 -11.95
C PRO A 184 -8.97 14.10 -12.17
N TYR A 185 -8.72 13.01 -11.46
CA TYR A 185 -9.60 11.85 -11.39
C TYR A 185 -9.69 11.49 -9.91
N LEU A 186 -10.90 11.44 -9.32
CA LEU A 186 -11.10 11.09 -7.90
C LEU A 186 -10.24 11.95 -6.94
N ALA A 187 -10.30 13.28 -7.09
CA ALA A 187 -9.51 14.26 -6.35
C ALA A 187 -7.97 14.11 -6.38
N ALA A 188 -7.38 13.35 -7.31
CA ALA A 188 -5.92 13.28 -7.50
C ALA A 188 -5.53 13.28 -8.99
N TYR A 189 -4.24 13.48 -9.29
CA TYR A 189 -3.72 13.29 -10.65
C TYR A 189 -3.40 11.82 -10.97
N GLY A 190 -3.40 10.95 -9.96
CA GLY A 190 -3.38 9.50 -10.13
C GLY A 190 -3.64 8.74 -8.83
N HIS A 191 -3.97 7.45 -8.98
CA HIS A 191 -4.25 6.50 -7.90
C HIS A 191 -3.31 5.31 -8.01
N LEU A 192 -2.63 4.97 -6.92
CA LEU A 192 -1.66 3.89 -6.93
C LEU A 192 -2.10 2.77 -5.98
N VAL A 193 -2.43 1.62 -6.56
CA VAL A 193 -2.67 0.37 -5.82
C VAL A 193 -1.38 -0.44 -5.80
N ALA A 194 -0.89 -0.81 -4.62
CA ALA A 194 0.29 -1.64 -4.46
C ALA A 194 -0.05 -2.94 -3.72
N LEU A 195 0.27 -4.09 -4.33
CA LEU A 195 -0.08 -5.41 -3.83
C LEU A 195 1.15 -6.30 -3.72
N ARG A 196 1.32 -6.97 -2.59
CA ARG A 196 2.39 -7.96 -2.42
C ARG A 196 2.15 -9.19 -3.30
N VAL A 197 3.15 -9.57 -4.09
CA VAL A 197 3.08 -10.81 -4.88
C VAL A 197 3.06 -12.02 -3.93
N GLY A 198 2.15 -12.96 -4.20
CA GLY A 198 1.95 -14.19 -3.43
C GLY A 198 0.60 -14.19 -2.73
N ASP A 199 0.36 -13.23 -1.83
CA ASP A 199 -0.90 -13.14 -1.07
C ASP A 199 -1.80 -11.97 -1.47
N LEU A 200 -1.31 -11.05 -2.30
CA LEU A 200 -1.97 -9.80 -2.67
C LEU A 200 -2.29 -8.90 -1.48
N GLY A 201 -1.44 -8.92 -0.44
CA GLY A 201 -1.57 -7.99 0.68
C GLY A 201 -1.52 -6.53 0.19
N TYR A 202 -2.57 -5.77 0.52
CA TYR A 202 -2.75 -4.38 0.09
C TYR A 202 -1.86 -3.44 0.89
N LEU A 203 -1.14 -2.56 0.20
CA LEU A 203 -0.24 -1.58 0.80
C LEU A 203 -0.94 -0.25 1.00
N HIS A 204 -0.55 0.41 2.09
CA HIS A 204 -0.94 1.77 2.35
C HIS A 204 -0.13 2.71 1.45
N VAL A 205 -0.82 3.44 0.58
CA VAL A 205 -0.26 4.38 -0.38
C VAL A 205 -1.10 5.65 -0.36
N HIS A 206 -0.44 6.81 -0.32
CA HIS A 206 -1.11 8.10 -0.44
C HIS A 206 -0.46 8.97 -1.52
N PRO A 207 -1.26 9.64 -2.36
CA PRO A 207 -0.73 10.63 -3.28
C PRO A 207 -0.15 11.82 -2.50
N GLU A 208 0.91 12.40 -3.02
CA GLU A 208 1.43 13.67 -2.54
C GLU A 208 0.80 14.82 -3.32
N GLY A 209 0.10 15.70 -2.59
CA GLY A 209 -0.57 16.87 -3.16
C GLY A 209 -1.93 16.58 -3.79
N GLU A 210 -2.69 17.64 -4.05
CA GLU A 210 -4.04 17.54 -4.61
C GLU A 210 -4.29 18.61 -5.71
N PRO A 211 -5.14 18.33 -6.70
CA PRO A 211 -5.49 19.30 -7.71
C PRO A 211 -6.09 20.58 -7.10
N GLY A 212 -5.47 21.72 -7.42
CA GLY A 212 -5.97 23.03 -6.98
C GLY A 212 -5.43 23.52 -5.63
N ASP A 213 -4.51 22.78 -4.99
CA ASP A 213 -3.82 23.22 -3.76
C ASP A 213 -2.84 24.41 -3.97
N GLY A 214 -2.56 24.75 -5.24
CA GLY A 214 -1.65 25.83 -5.63
C GLY A 214 -0.17 25.45 -5.72
N THR A 215 0.18 24.20 -5.40
CA THR A 215 1.56 23.68 -5.44
C THR A 215 1.73 22.47 -6.34
N THR A 216 0.68 21.67 -6.52
CA THR A 216 0.71 20.40 -7.26
C THR A 216 0.42 20.63 -8.73
N ALA A 217 1.44 20.43 -9.56
CA ALA A 217 1.33 20.54 -11.00
C ALA A 217 0.59 19.32 -11.61
N PRO A 218 -0.15 19.48 -12.72
CA PRO A 218 -0.81 18.39 -13.44
C PRO A 218 0.19 17.53 -14.24
N GLY A 219 1.22 17.00 -13.59
CA GLY A 219 2.29 16.19 -14.18
C GLY A 219 3.58 16.98 -14.50
N PRO A 220 4.59 16.31 -15.07
CA PRO A 220 4.55 14.91 -15.54
C PRO A 220 4.75 13.87 -14.45
N GLY A 221 5.31 14.26 -13.30
CA GLY A 221 5.50 13.39 -12.14
C GLY A 221 4.24 13.36 -11.27
N ILE A 222 3.92 12.17 -10.76
CA ILE A 222 2.92 11.95 -9.71
C ILE A 222 3.66 11.25 -8.57
N SER A 223 3.79 11.90 -7.41
CA SER A 223 4.47 11.34 -6.25
C SER A 223 3.48 10.65 -5.31
N PHE A 224 3.92 9.55 -4.72
CA PHE A 224 3.19 8.79 -3.72
C PHE A 224 4.12 8.42 -2.58
N MET A 225 3.60 8.46 -1.35
CA MET A 225 4.25 7.84 -0.21
C MET A 225 3.71 6.43 0.00
N ALA A 226 4.60 5.44 0.04
CA ALA A 226 4.25 4.04 0.24
C ALA A 226 5.10 3.40 1.34
N VAL A 227 4.49 2.51 2.13
CA VAL A 227 5.19 1.71 3.13
C VAL A 227 5.02 0.23 2.78
N ALA A 228 6.13 -0.44 2.46
CA ALA A 228 6.13 -1.89 2.26
C ALA A 228 6.34 -2.60 3.61
N PRO A 229 5.38 -3.38 4.15
CA PRO A 229 5.53 -3.95 5.49
C PRO A 229 6.64 -5.00 5.61
N THR A 230 6.97 -5.66 4.50
CA THR A 230 7.96 -6.73 4.45
C THR A 230 8.86 -6.60 3.21
N ALA A 231 10.03 -7.23 3.26
CA ALA A 231 10.78 -7.52 2.04
C ALA A 231 9.93 -8.37 1.10
N GLY A 232 10.06 -8.17 -0.21
CA GLY A 232 9.32 -8.93 -1.20
C GLY A 232 9.26 -8.29 -2.57
N THR A 233 8.39 -8.86 -3.39
CA THR A 233 8.04 -8.31 -4.71
C THR A 233 6.61 -7.80 -4.67
N TYR A 234 6.37 -6.66 -5.31
CA TYR A 234 5.10 -5.95 -5.30
C TYR A 234 4.66 -5.64 -6.73
N ARG A 235 3.35 -5.65 -6.94
CA ARG A 235 2.70 -5.16 -8.15
C ARG A 235 2.07 -3.81 -7.87
N LEU A 236 2.45 -2.83 -8.67
CA LEU A 236 1.91 -1.47 -8.59
C LEU A 236 1.03 -1.24 -9.83
N TYR A 237 -0.14 -0.65 -9.61
CA TYR A 237 -1.11 -0.28 -10.63
C TYR A 237 -1.42 1.21 -10.46
N LEU A 238 -0.91 2.04 -11.37
CA LEU A 238 -1.18 3.47 -11.40
C LEU A 238 -2.31 3.75 -12.36
N ASP A 239 -3.43 4.26 -11.86
CA ASP A 239 -4.43 4.91 -12.69
C ASP A 239 -4.12 6.40 -12.84
N PHE A 240 -4.16 6.90 -14.08
CA PHE A 240 -4.05 8.34 -14.39
C PHE A 240 -4.99 8.70 -15.54
N GLN A 241 -5.48 9.95 -15.56
CA GLN A 241 -6.37 10.45 -16.60
C GLN A 241 -5.68 11.47 -17.51
N HIS A 242 -5.79 11.24 -18.82
CA HIS A 242 -5.32 12.19 -19.82
C HIS A 242 -6.13 12.05 -21.12
N ALA A 243 -6.54 13.17 -21.70
CA ALA A 243 -7.48 13.23 -22.83
C ALA A 243 -8.77 12.43 -22.56
N ASP A 244 -9.37 12.68 -21.39
CA ASP A 244 -10.64 12.13 -20.89
C ASP A 244 -10.69 10.62 -20.70
N ILE A 245 -9.53 9.95 -20.78
CA ILE A 245 -9.42 8.49 -20.67
C ILE A 245 -8.53 8.13 -19.48
N VAL A 246 -9.07 7.33 -18.56
CA VAL A 246 -8.31 6.70 -17.47
C VAL A 246 -7.49 5.55 -18.04
N ARG A 247 -6.24 5.44 -17.62
CA ARG A 247 -5.31 4.38 -18.04
C ARG A 247 -4.59 3.82 -16.83
N THR A 248 -4.31 2.53 -16.87
CA THR A 248 -3.56 1.82 -15.83
C THR A 248 -2.14 1.49 -16.30
N ALA A 249 -1.14 1.93 -15.55
CA ALA A 249 0.27 1.56 -15.73
C ALA A 249 0.68 0.53 -14.66
N GLU A 250 1.25 -0.59 -15.11
CA GLU A 250 1.59 -1.70 -14.22
C GLU A 250 3.09 -1.89 -14.07
N PHE A 251 3.54 -2.09 -12.83
CA PHE A 251 4.95 -2.29 -12.51
C PHE A 251 5.14 -3.50 -11.60
N THR A 252 6.26 -4.19 -11.79
CA THR A 252 6.81 -5.08 -10.78
C THR A 252 7.93 -4.34 -10.05
N VAL A 253 7.88 -4.30 -8.72
CA VAL A 253 8.88 -3.65 -7.87
C VAL A 253 9.43 -4.66 -6.87
N ARG A 254 10.74 -4.65 -6.65
CA ARG A 254 11.38 -5.44 -5.59
C ARG A 254 11.86 -4.49 -4.50
N THR A 255 11.62 -4.85 -3.25
CA THR A 255 12.18 -4.08 -2.14
C THR A 255 13.69 -4.18 -2.12
N THR A 256 14.37 -3.10 -1.77
CA THR A 256 15.80 -3.11 -1.50
C THR A 256 16.04 -3.41 -0.02
N GLU A 257 17.13 -4.13 0.28
CA GLU A 257 17.52 -4.31 1.68
C GLU A 257 17.79 -2.94 2.33
N PRO A 258 17.32 -2.71 3.57
CA PRO A 258 17.76 -1.56 4.34
C PRO A 258 19.28 -1.60 4.45
N ALA A 259 19.96 -0.47 4.21
CA ALA A 259 21.41 -0.43 4.33
C ALA A 259 21.81 -0.92 5.73
N ALA A 260 22.61 -1.99 5.80
CA ALA A 260 23.12 -2.47 7.06
C ALA A 260 23.92 -1.33 7.72
N VAL A 261 23.39 -0.78 8.82
CA VAL A 261 24.20 0.05 9.72
C VAL A 261 25.32 -0.84 10.21
N THR A 262 26.49 -0.69 9.62
CA THR A 262 27.74 -1.24 10.15
C THR A 262 27.91 -0.64 11.54
N SER A 263 27.55 -1.38 12.57
CA SER A 263 28.04 -1.14 13.91
C SER A 263 29.55 -1.16 13.80
N VAL A 264 30.16 0.02 13.93
CA VAL A 264 31.61 0.13 14.01
C VAL A 264 32.00 -0.62 15.28
N ASN A 265 32.47 -1.86 15.13
CA ASN A 265 33.06 -2.60 16.22
C ASN A 265 34.23 -1.77 16.74
N SER A 266 34.05 -1.20 17.92
CA SER A 266 35.11 -0.55 18.69
C SER A 266 36.29 -1.52 18.76
N VAL A 267 37.39 -1.15 18.13
CA VAL A 267 38.62 -1.92 18.12
C VAL A 267 39.09 -2.11 19.55
N THR A 268 39.05 -3.34 20.04
CA THR A 268 39.68 -3.76 21.29
C THR A 268 41.19 -3.60 21.14
N ALA A 269 41.81 -2.80 22.01
CA ALA A 269 43.26 -2.60 22.03
C ALA A 269 44.01 -3.91 22.35
N PRO A 270 45.23 -4.13 21.80
CA PRO A 270 45.97 -5.38 22.02
C PRO A 270 46.55 -5.44 23.44
N GLY A 271 46.38 -6.59 24.09
CA GLY A 271 47.02 -6.89 25.36
C GLY A 271 48.53 -7.02 25.21
N HIS A 272 49.28 -6.28 26.04
CA HIS A 272 50.70 -6.53 26.27
C HIS A 272 50.85 -7.47 27.46
N ALA A 273 51.43 -8.65 27.21
CA ALA A 273 51.96 -9.54 28.23
C ALA A 273 53.49 -9.57 28.13
N GLY A 274 54.15 -9.52 29.30
CA GLY A 274 55.53 -9.96 29.50
C GLY A 274 56.48 -8.87 30.01
N HIS A 275 56.81 -8.86 31.30
CA HIS A 275 57.97 -9.63 31.77
C HIS A 275 58.10 -9.61 33.30
N ASP A 276 58.66 -10.71 33.77
CA ASP A 276 58.90 -11.18 35.14
C ASP A 276 60.16 -10.55 35.77
N HIS A 277 60.22 -10.72 37.10
CA HIS A 277 61.37 -10.82 38.00
C HIS A 277 61.66 -9.66 38.98
N GLY A 278 61.48 -9.98 40.27
CA GLY A 278 62.64 -10.03 41.16
C GLY A 278 62.85 -8.90 42.17
N HIS A 279 62.35 -9.15 43.38
CA HIS A 279 63.09 -9.04 44.65
C HIS A 279 63.44 -7.67 45.29
N HIS A 280 62.97 -7.58 46.54
CA HIS A 280 63.66 -7.15 47.77
C HIS A 280 63.66 -5.66 48.22
N THR A 281 62.93 -5.49 49.33
CA THR A 281 63.33 -4.86 50.62
C THR A 281 63.51 -3.35 50.76
N HIS A 282 62.64 -2.81 51.61
CA HIS A 282 62.88 -1.94 52.78
C HIS A 282 63.43 -0.50 52.63
N HIS A 283 62.61 0.38 53.23
CA HIS A 283 62.93 1.51 54.10
C HIS A 283 63.27 2.90 53.53
N ALA A 284 62.42 3.83 53.99
CA ALA A 284 62.72 5.12 54.63
C ALA A 284 62.95 6.36 53.75
N HIS A 285 62.04 7.32 53.98
CA HIS A 285 62.23 8.76 54.16
C HIS A 285 63.23 9.49 53.23
N HIS A 286 62.71 10.35 52.37
CA HIS A 286 62.54 11.78 52.67
C HIS A 286 61.59 12.44 51.67
#